data_AF-A0A3B0V728-F1
#
_entry.id   AF-A0A3B0V728-F1
#
_cell.length_a   1.000
_cell.length_b   1.000
_cell.length_c   1.000
_cell.angle_alpha   90.00
_cell.angle_beta   90.00
_cell.angle_gamma   90.00
#
_symmetry.space_group_name_H-M   'P 1'
#
loop_
_entity.id
_entity.type
_entity.pdbx_description
1 polymer ?
#
loop_
_entity_poly.entity_id
_entity_poly.type
_entity_poly.pdbx_seq_one_letter_code
_entity_poly.pdbx_strand_id
1 'polypeptide(L)'
;MKKKITLELSMTDYNLLQDIADACKWPLEEVVVQCIQGGMPPSLSKVPDAFHDELLSLNALSDKALMSVVDGKWPAPSGKGAVYKKADFISLRRTYALSLLRWRGHPIDHYELF
;
A
#
# COMPACT_ATOMS: atom_id res chain seq x y z
N MET A 1 -21.62 1.00 -2.32
CA MET A 1 -21.74 1.17 -3.79
C MET A 1 -20.67 0.33 -4.46
N LYS A 2 -21.01 -0.53 -5.44
CA LYS A 2 -20.02 -1.34 -6.18
C LYS A 2 -19.67 -0.66 -7.50
N LYS A 3 -18.42 -0.77 -7.94
CA LYS A 3 -17.92 -0.29 -9.23
C LYS A 3 -17.35 -1.47 -10.01
N LYS A 4 -17.54 -1.48 -11.33
CA LYS A 4 -16.99 -2.50 -12.23
C LYS A 4 -15.80 -1.91 -12.98
N ILE A 5 -14.75 -2.70 -13.13
CA ILE A 5 -13.58 -2.41 -13.96
C ILE A 5 -13.36 -3.59 -14.92
N THR A 6 -12.70 -3.35 -16.04
CA THR A 6 -12.24 -4.39 -16.97
C THR A 6 -10.73 -4.48 -16.84
N LEU A 7 -10.20 -5.71 -16.76
CA LEU A 7 -8.78 -5.99 -16.63
C LEU A 7 -8.30 -6.76 -17.85
N GLU A 8 -7.13 -6.39 -18.37
CA GLU A 8 -6.39 -7.22 -19.31
C GLU A 8 -5.36 -8.01 -18.52
N LEU A 9 -5.44 -9.34 -18.58
CA LEU A 9 -4.55 -10.26 -17.87
C LEU A 9 -3.68 -11.00 -18.87
N SER A 10 -2.46 -11.36 -18.46
CA SER A 10 -1.67 -12.31 -19.23
C SER A 10 -2.39 -13.65 -19.29
N MET A 11 -2.21 -14.42 -20.38
CA MET A 11 -2.80 -15.76 -20.48
C MET A 11 -2.34 -16.68 -19.34
N THR A 12 -1.10 -16.51 -18.87
CA THR A 12 -0.56 -17.25 -17.74
C THR A 12 -1.32 -16.98 -16.45
N ASP A 13 -1.56 -15.69 -16.12
CA ASP A 13 -2.28 -15.31 -14.90
C ASP A 13 -3.75 -15.71 -14.98
N TYR A 14 -4.40 -15.54 -16.14
CA TYR A 14 -5.78 -15.93 -16.34
C TYR A 14 -5.98 -17.44 -16.13
N ASN A 15 -5.13 -18.27 -16.73
CA ASN A 15 -5.24 -19.72 -16.62
C ASN A 15 -5.04 -20.18 -15.16
N LEU A 16 -4.06 -19.61 -14.45
CA LEU A 16 -3.87 -19.91 -13.03
C LEU A 16 -5.11 -19.56 -12.21
N LEU A 17 -5.70 -18.39 -12.42
CA LEU A 17 -6.91 -17.97 -11.71
C LEU A 17 -8.10 -18.87 -12.05
N GLN A 18 -8.22 -19.31 -13.30
CA GLN A 18 -9.27 -20.23 -13.75
C GLN A 18 -9.11 -21.62 -13.13
N ASP A 19 -7.90 -22.18 -13.08
CA ASP A 19 -7.63 -23.47 -12.44
C ASP A 19 -8.03 -23.45 -10.96
N ILE A 20 -7.73 -22.35 -10.26
CA ILE A 20 -8.13 -22.17 -8.85
C ILE A 20 -9.65 -21.99 -8.72
N ALA A 21 -10.29 -21.24 -9.62
CA ALA A 21 -11.73 -21.07 -9.63
C ALA A 21 -12.46 -22.41 -9.78
N ASP A 22 -11.99 -23.25 -10.71
CA ASP A 22 -12.55 -24.58 -10.96
C ASP A 22 -12.34 -25.51 -9.75
N ALA A 23 -11.14 -25.50 -9.16
CA ALA A 23 -10.82 -26.30 -7.97
C ALA A 23 -11.65 -25.89 -6.74
N CYS A 24 -11.83 -24.59 -6.53
CA CYS A 24 -12.64 -24.04 -5.44
C CYS A 24 -14.14 -24.06 -5.71
N LYS A 25 -14.56 -24.32 -6.96
CA LYS A 25 -15.95 -24.18 -7.45
C LYS A 25 -16.50 -22.77 -7.24
N TRP A 26 -15.65 -21.77 -7.41
CA TRP A 26 -16.01 -20.36 -7.28
C TRP A 26 -16.08 -19.71 -8.66
N PRO A 27 -16.90 -18.66 -8.84
CA PRO A 27 -16.77 -17.81 -10.01
C PRO A 27 -15.36 -17.23 -10.10
N LEU A 28 -14.82 -17.10 -11.32
CA LEU A 28 -13.50 -16.51 -11.56
C LEU A 28 -13.39 -15.12 -10.91
N GLU A 29 -14.46 -14.32 -10.98
CA GLU A 29 -14.51 -12.99 -10.39
C GLU A 29 -14.32 -13.01 -8.87
N GLU A 30 -14.81 -14.04 -8.18
CA GLU A 30 -14.65 -14.16 -6.72
C GLU A 30 -13.20 -14.45 -6.35
N VAL A 31 -12.53 -15.31 -7.12
CA VAL A 31 -11.09 -15.58 -6.96
C VAL A 31 -10.27 -14.31 -7.21
N VAL A 32 -10.59 -13.57 -8.28
CA VAL A 32 -9.92 -12.29 -8.60
C VAL A 32 -10.12 -11.28 -7.45
N VAL A 33 -11.35 -11.15 -6.94
CA VAL A 33 -11.65 -10.27 -5.80
C VAL A 33 -10.85 -10.69 -4.57
N GLN A 34 -10.75 -11.99 -4.28
CA GLN A 34 -9.98 -12.50 -3.15
C GLN A 34 -8.49 -12.16 -3.28
N CYS A 35 -7.90 -12.31 -4.48
CA CYS A 35 -6.52 -11.93 -4.75
C CYS A 35 -6.30 -10.41 -4.54
N ILE A 36 -7.21 -9.57 -5.03
CA ILE A 36 -7.14 -8.12 -4.85
C ILE A 36 -7.25 -7.76 -3.36
N GLN A 37 -8.19 -8.36 -2.63
CA GLN A 37 -8.39 -8.10 -1.21
C GLN A 37 -7.16 -8.47 -0.38
N GLY A 38 -6.52 -9.60 -0.70
CA GLY A 38 -5.27 -10.02 -0.07
C GLY A 38 -4.07 -9.11 -0.40
N GLY A 39 -4.11 -8.44 -1.55
CA GLY A 39 -3.08 -7.53 -2.05
C GLY A 39 -3.40 -6.04 -1.93
N MET A 40 -4.34 -5.64 -1.07
CA MET A 40 -4.73 -4.24 -0.95
C MET A 40 -3.57 -3.34 -0.46
N PRO A 41 -3.43 -2.12 -1.00
CA PRO A 41 -2.47 -1.13 -0.48
C PRO A 41 -2.85 -0.71 0.95
N PRO A 42 -1.90 -0.12 1.71
CA PRO A 42 -2.15 0.34 3.07
C PRO A 42 -3.29 1.37 3.13
N SER A 43 -4.26 1.13 4.02
CA SER A 43 -5.41 2.01 4.24
C SER A 43 -5.07 3.16 5.21
N LEU A 44 -5.66 4.33 4.96
CA LEU A 44 -5.61 5.50 5.85
C LEU A 44 -6.84 5.66 6.75
N SER A 45 -7.74 4.66 6.80
CA SER A 45 -9.01 4.73 7.56
C SER A 45 -8.86 5.04 9.05
N LYS A 46 -7.70 4.74 9.66
CA LYS A 46 -7.39 5.04 11.07
C LYS A 46 -6.48 6.26 11.25
N VAL A 47 -6.06 6.89 10.16
CA VAL A 47 -5.18 8.06 10.19
C VAL A 47 -6.04 9.32 10.18
N PRO A 48 -5.75 10.34 11.01
CA PRO A 48 -6.43 11.63 10.93
C PRO A 48 -6.30 12.27 9.53
N ASP A 49 -7.41 12.80 9.01
CA ASP A 49 -7.51 13.38 7.66
C ASP A 49 -6.46 14.46 7.37
N ALA A 50 -6.05 15.20 8.40
CA ALA A 50 -5.00 16.23 8.32
C ALA A 50 -3.65 15.71 7.80
N PHE A 51 -3.44 14.39 7.80
CA PHE A 51 -2.22 13.73 7.35
C PHE A 51 -2.37 12.99 6.01
N HIS A 52 -3.60 12.84 5.48
CA HIS A 52 -3.85 11.97 4.32
C HIS A 52 -3.11 12.45 3.07
N ASP A 53 -3.20 13.73 2.74
CA ASP A 53 -2.54 14.28 1.53
C ASP A 53 -1.03 14.00 1.53
N GLU A 54 -0.38 14.14 2.69
CA GLU A 54 1.04 13.87 2.82
C GLU A 54 1.36 12.40 2.63
N LEU A 55 0.62 11.51 3.28
CA LEU A 55 0.86 10.06 3.17
C LEU A 55 0.55 9.56 1.76
N LEU A 56 -0.57 10.00 1.18
CA LEU A 56 -0.95 9.64 -0.19
C LEU A 56 0.11 10.07 -1.21
N SER A 57 0.77 11.21 -1.00
CA SER A 57 1.87 11.66 -1.87
C SER A 57 3.04 10.66 -1.95
N LEU A 58 3.24 9.82 -0.92
CA LEU A 58 4.30 8.81 -0.93
C LEU A 58 4.04 7.71 -1.98
N ASN A 59 2.79 7.49 -2.39
CA ASN A 59 2.46 6.51 -3.43
C ASN A 59 3.10 6.84 -4.78
N ALA A 60 3.42 8.11 -5.04
CA ALA A 60 4.08 8.55 -6.26
C ALA A 60 5.61 8.38 -6.22
N LEU A 61 6.19 8.07 -5.06
CA LEU A 61 7.63 7.90 -4.92
C LEU A 61 8.10 6.57 -5.51
N SER A 62 9.34 6.55 -6.00
CA SER A 62 10.04 5.30 -6.35
C SER A 62 10.39 4.50 -5.10
N ASP A 63 10.68 3.21 -5.27
CA ASP A 63 11.05 2.35 -4.14
C ASP A 63 12.30 2.84 -3.41
N LYS A 64 13.29 3.36 -4.16
CA LYS A 64 14.49 3.99 -3.58
C LYS A 64 14.16 5.22 -2.73
N ALA A 65 13.22 6.05 -3.19
CA ALA A 65 12.78 7.22 -2.45
C ALA A 65 11.99 6.80 -1.20
N LEU A 66 11.09 5.82 -1.30
CA LEU A 66 10.39 5.24 -0.15
C LEU A 66 11.36 4.66 0.89
N MET A 67 12.41 3.96 0.47
CA MET A 67 13.44 3.46 1.38
C MET A 67 14.14 4.61 2.11
N SER A 68 14.39 5.73 1.41
CA SER A 68 14.95 6.93 2.06
C SER A 68 13.98 7.55 3.08
N VAL A 69 12.67 7.44 2.87
CA VAL A 69 11.67 7.84 3.88
C VAL A 69 11.78 6.93 5.09
N VAL A 70 11.79 5.60 4.90
CA VAL A 70 11.92 4.61 5.98
C VAL A 70 13.18 4.82 6.81
N ASP A 71 14.30 5.15 6.16
CA ASP A 71 15.59 5.45 6.81
C ASP A 71 15.63 6.82 7.52
N GLY A 72 14.58 7.65 7.40
CA GLY A 72 14.57 9.01 7.93
C GLY A 72 15.46 10.00 7.18
N LYS A 73 15.96 9.63 6.00
CA LYS A 73 16.82 10.46 5.13
C LYS A 73 16.03 11.34 4.16
N TRP A 74 14.70 11.22 4.15
CA TRP A 74 13.83 12.01 3.29
C TRP A 74 13.38 13.31 3.96
N PRO A 75 13.36 14.46 3.24
CA PRO A 75 12.98 15.75 3.81
C PRO A 75 11.60 15.69 4.48
N ALA A 76 11.51 16.25 5.69
CA ALA A 76 10.22 16.46 6.34
C ALA A 76 9.32 17.36 5.46
N PRO A 77 7.99 17.19 5.52
CA PRO A 77 7.08 18.04 4.76
C PRO A 77 7.32 19.51 5.13
N SER A 78 7.64 20.35 4.15
CA SER A 78 7.84 21.78 4.37
C SER A 78 6.49 22.49 4.54
N GLY A 79 6.46 23.54 5.37
CA GLY A 79 5.29 24.42 5.50
C GLY A 79 4.16 23.93 6.40
N LYS A 80 4.32 22.84 7.15
CA LYS A 80 3.28 22.30 8.02
C LYS A 80 3.63 22.56 9.50
N GLY A 81 2.75 23.29 10.19
CA GLY A 81 2.99 23.87 11.53
C GLY A 81 3.10 22.86 12.69
N ALA A 82 2.90 23.34 13.93
CA ALA A 82 3.09 22.57 15.17
C ALA A 82 2.34 21.23 15.28
N VAL A 83 1.28 21.03 14.49
CA VAL A 83 0.49 19.79 14.41
C VAL A 83 1.33 18.59 14.00
N TYR A 84 2.32 18.80 13.11
CA TYR A 84 3.21 17.75 12.61
C TYR A 84 4.38 17.42 13.55
N LYS A 85 4.64 18.28 14.55
CA LYS A 85 5.66 18.05 15.60
C LYS A 85 5.11 17.30 16.83
N LYS A 86 3.79 17.30 17.05
CA LYS A 86 3.15 16.74 18.24
C LYS A 86 2.57 15.34 18.05
N ALA A 87 2.02 15.05 16.88
CA ALA A 87 1.77 13.68 16.48
C ALA A 87 3.11 13.09 16.07
N ASP A 88 3.36 11.82 16.36
CA ASP A 88 4.51 11.07 15.87
C ASP A 88 4.42 10.85 14.34
N PHE A 89 4.30 11.95 13.60
CA PHE A 89 3.99 11.98 12.18
C PHE A 89 5.16 11.43 11.37
N ILE A 90 6.38 11.63 11.86
CA ILE A 90 7.57 11.05 11.25
C ILE A 90 7.50 9.53 11.32
N SER A 91 7.18 8.93 12.47
CA SER A 91 6.99 7.48 12.54
C SER A 91 5.83 7.02 11.67
N LEU A 92 4.68 7.71 11.70
CA LEU A 92 3.55 7.38 10.83
C LEU A 92 3.93 7.37 9.34
N ARG A 93 4.69 8.38 8.90
CA ARG A 93 5.18 8.50 7.52
C ARG A 93 6.12 7.36 7.16
N ARG A 94 7.03 6.98 8.07
CA ARG A 94 7.95 5.84 7.91
C ARG A 94 7.19 4.52 7.84
N THR A 95 6.22 4.30 8.73
CA THR A 95 5.38 3.10 8.73
C THR A 95 4.53 2.99 7.47
N TYR A 96 3.99 4.09 6.96
CA TYR A 96 3.24 4.09 5.71
C TYR A 96 4.15 3.77 4.51
N ALA A 97 5.33 4.39 4.42
CA ALA A 97 6.32 4.10 3.38
C ALA A 97 6.77 2.63 3.40
N LEU A 98 7.00 2.09 4.60
CA LEU A 98 7.32 0.67 4.81
C LEU A 98 6.20 -0.24 4.28
N SER A 99 4.95 0.12 4.57
CA SER A 99 3.78 -0.64 4.12
C SER A 99 3.62 -0.60 2.60
N LEU A 100 3.95 0.53 1.96
CA LEU A 100 3.97 0.65 0.49
C LEU A 100 5.04 -0.24 -0.14
N LEU A 101 6.25 -0.28 0.42
CA LEU A 101 7.31 -1.14 -0.10
C LEU A 101 6.93 -2.63 0.00
N ARG A 102 6.34 -3.05 1.13
CA ARG A 102 5.82 -4.41 1.30
C ARG A 102 4.74 -4.73 0.26
N TRP A 103 3.81 -3.81 0.04
CA TRP A 103 2.77 -3.95 -0.98
C TRP A 103 3.34 -4.05 -2.40
N ARG A 104 4.46 -3.38 -2.68
CA ARG A 104 5.19 -3.47 -3.97
C ARG A 104 6.08 -4.71 -4.10
N GLY A 105 6.00 -5.65 -3.16
CA GLY A 105 6.72 -6.93 -3.22
C GLY A 105 8.14 -6.89 -2.67
N HIS A 106 8.55 -5.83 -1.97
CA HIS A 106 9.83 -5.82 -1.27
C HIS A 106 9.73 -6.66 0.00
N PRO A 107 10.60 -7.68 0.18
CA PRO A 107 10.71 -8.36 1.45
C PRO A 107 11.31 -7.35 2.44
N ILE A 108 10.54 -6.96 3.45
CA ILE A 108 11.08 -6.11 4.50
C ILE A 108 11.04 -6.89 5.80
N ASP A 109 12.24 -7.35 6.17
CA ASP A 109 12.51 -7.89 7.50
C ASP A 109 12.15 -6.82 8.53
N HIS A 110 11.57 -7.25 9.66
CA HIS A 110 11.05 -6.38 10.71
C HIS A 110 12.00 -5.20 11.00
N TYR A 111 11.63 -3.99 10.56
CA TYR A 111 12.22 -2.78 11.11
C TYR A 111 11.69 -2.67 12.54
N GLU A 112 12.56 -2.78 13.53
CA GLU A 112 12.25 -2.33 14.89
C GLU A 112 12.06 -0.80 14.83
N LEU A 113 10.80 -0.40 14.59
CA LEU A 113 10.35 0.98 14.68
C LEU A 113 9.88 1.25 16.11
N PHE A 114 10.75 1.01 17.09
CA PHE A 114 10.52 1.34 18.50
C PHE A 114 11.83 1.77 19.16
#